data_AF-A0AAV7L740-F1
#
_entry.id   AF-A0AAV7L740-F1
#
_cell.length_a   1.000
_cell.length_b   1.000
_cell.length_c   1.000
_cell.angle_alpha   90.00
_cell.angle_beta   90.00
_cell.angle_gamma   90.00
#
_symmetry.space_group_name_H-M   'P 1'
#
loop_
_entity.id
_entity.type
_entity.pdbx_description
1 polymer ?
#
loop_
_entity_poly.entity_id
_entity_poly.type
_entity_poly.pdbx_seq_one_letter_code
_entity_poly.pdbx_strand_id
1 'polypeptide(L)'
;MVGCGRQSFQRKAVFTAASCDHGDNLPSLRGQSVQVLTDNTTAMWYINKQGGVGSDLLCREALRLWSLAQGHQIYRVANHLAGVQNVRADSLSRYFSAAREWHLHPDLILYIFRMWGFPQADLFATLENAHCPSFCSLQYPVQGALGDAFQMP
;
A
#
# COMPACT_ATOMS: atom_id res chain seq x y z
N MET A 1 -7.96 -17.43 21.39
CA MET A 1 -6.61 -16.86 21.24
C MET A 1 -6.73 -15.57 20.45
N VAL A 2 -6.32 -14.45 21.03
CA VAL A 2 -6.45 -13.12 20.42
C VAL A 2 -5.40 -12.99 19.32
N GLY A 3 -5.84 -13.11 18.07
CA GLY A 3 -5.01 -12.84 16.90
C GLY A 3 -4.76 -11.34 16.81
N CYS A 4 -3.62 -10.90 17.32
CA CYS A 4 -3.11 -9.55 17.15
C CYS A 4 -2.82 -9.32 15.66
N GLY A 5 -3.83 -8.85 14.92
CA GLY A 5 -3.70 -8.42 13.53
C GLY A 5 -2.67 -7.30 13.47
N ARG A 6 -1.46 -7.63 12.99
CA ARG A 6 -0.46 -6.64 12.61
C ARG A 6 -1.03 -5.85 11.43
N GLN A 7 -1.65 -4.71 11.72
CA GLN A 7 -2.09 -3.76 10.71
C GLN A 7 -0.86 -3.35 9.89
N SER A 8 -0.87 -3.71 8.62
CA SER A 8 0.13 -3.30 7.64
C SER A 8 0.02 -1.79 7.44
N PHE A 9 1.02 -1.08 7.93
CA PHE A 9 1.19 0.35 7.69
C PHE A 9 1.39 0.57 6.18
N GLN A 10 0.45 1.27 5.55
CA GLN A 10 0.47 1.58 4.13
C GLN A 10 1.69 2.47 3.82
N ARG A 11 2.73 1.90 3.22
CA ARG A 11 3.90 2.63 2.72
C ARG A 11 3.60 3.18 1.32
N LYS A 12 2.73 4.20 1.24
CA LYS A 12 2.42 4.91 -0.02
C LYS A 12 2.91 6.35 0.04
N ALA A 13 4.21 6.54 -0.08
CA ALA A 13 4.80 7.87 -0.22
C ALA A 13 5.99 7.82 -1.20
N VAL A 14 6.01 8.73 -2.15
CA VAL A 14 7.19 9.03 -2.96
C VAL A 14 8.00 10.05 -2.19
N PHE A 15 9.26 9.73 -1.89
CA PHE A 15 10.20 10.69 -1.36
C PHE A 15 10.92 11.35 -2.54
N THR A 16 10.58 12.60 -2.85
CA THR A 16 11.38 13.37 -3.80
C THR A 16 12.48 14.05 -3.00
N ALA A 17 13.54 13.30 -2.78
CA ALA A 17 14.85 13.85 -2.50
C ALA A 17 15.79 13.32 -3.58
N ALA A 18 16.69 14.14 -4.08
CA ALA A 18 17.63 13.70 -5.10
C ALA A 18 18.34 12.41 -4.63
N SER A 19 18.13 11.34 -5.41
CA SER A 19 18.77 10.02 -5.37
C SER A 19 18.21 8.94 -4.43
N CYS A 20 17.60 7.96 -5.12
CA CYS A 20 17.75 6.51 -4.97
C CYS A 20 16.92 5.74 -3.94
N ASP A 21 16.25 4.73 -4.48
CA ASP A 21 15.55 3.65 -3.80
C ASP A 21 16.45 2.87 -2.84
N HIS A 22 15.82 2.28 -1.82
CA HIS A 22 16.37 1.44 -0.74
C HIS A 22 17.08 2.20 0.39
N GLY A 23 16.45 2.20 1.57
CA GLY A 23 16.95 2.20 2.96
C GLY A 23 18.19 3.00 3.42
N ASP A 24 19.17 3.25 2.57
CA ASP A 24 20.55 3.59 2.94
C ASP A 24 20.97 4.99 2.49
N ASN A 25 20.06 5.79 1.92
CA ASN A 25 20.33 7.18 1.49
C ASN A 25 20.17 8.23 2.61
N LEU A 26 19.88 7.82 3.85
CA LEU A 26 19.81 8.75 4.99
C LEU A 26 21.08 9.62 5.20
N PRO A 27 22.31 9.13 4.93
CA PRO A 27 23.51 9.96 4.98
C PRO A 27 23.55 11.01 3.86
N SER A 28 23.09 10.68 2.64
CA SER A 28 23.13 11.60 1.50
C SER A 28 22.11 12.72 1.64
N LEU A 29 21.00 12.49 2.37
CA LEU A 29 19.96 13.48 2.64
C LEU A 29 20.29 14.46 3.78
N ARG A 30 21.40 14.28 4.49
CA ARG A 30 21.74 15.10 5.66
C ARG A 30 21.80 16.59 5.30
N GLY A 31 21.09 17.42 6.06
CA GLY A 31 21.05 18.87 5.84
C GLY A 31 20.18 19.32 4.65
N GLN A 32 19.49 18.41 3.97
CA GLN A 32 18.64 18.73 2.82
C GLN A 32 17.19 19.00 3.20
N SER A 33 16.48 19.66 2.28
CA SER A 33 15.02 19.80 2.30
C SER A 33 14.38 18.73 1.42
N VAL A 34 13.57 17.87 2.02
CA VAL A 34 12.92 16.72 1.39
C VAL A 34 11.41 16.97 1.28
N GLN A 35 10.88 16.76 0.08
CA GLN A 35 9.44 16.79 -0.14
C GLN A 35 8.90 15.35 -0.19
N VAL A 36 7.90 15.08 0.64
CA VAL A 36 7.18 13.81 0.67
C VAL A 36 5.89 13.97 -0.11
N LEU A 37 5.69 13.19 -1.16
CA LEU A 37 4.47 13.17 -1.96
C LEU A 37 3.67 11.93 -1.60
N THR A 38 2.40 12.09 -1.22
CA THR A 38 1.52 10.97 -0.84
C THR A 38 0.10 11.20 -1.33
N ASP A 39 -0.56 10.13 -1.75
CA ASP A 39 -2.00 10.11 -2.05
C ASP A 39 -2.86 10.03 -0.79
N ASN A 40 -2.25 9.74 0.36
CA ASN A 40 -2.93 9.66 1.64
C ASN A 40 -2.87 11.00 2.36
N THR A 41 -3.97 11.76 2.27
CA THR A 41 -4.11 13.05 2.96
C THR A 41 -3.94 12.93 4.47
N THR A 42 -4.40 11.84 5.09
CA THR A 42 -4.20 11.59 6.53
C THR A 42 -2.71 11.48 6.85
N ALA A 43 -1.95 10.70 6.08
CA ALA A 43 -0.50 10.57 6.26
C ALA A 43 0.20 11.92 6.09
N MET A 44 -0.16 12.69 5.06
CA MET A 44 0.34 14.05 4.84
C MET A 44 0.11 14.95 6.07
N TRP A 45 -1.10 14.94 6.62
CA TRP A 45 -1.44 15.73 7.81
C TRP A 45 -0.59 15.33 9.01
N TYR A 46 -0.47 14.03 9.28
CA TYR A 46 0.33 13.53 10.41
C TYR A 46 1.81 13.91 10.28
N ILE A 47 2.38 13.84 9.06
CA ILE A 47 3.76 14.26 8.82
C ILE A 47 3.91 15.76 9.07
N ASN A 48 3.03 16.60 8.50
CA ASN A 48 3.14 18.06 8.64
C ASN A 48 2.84 18.57 10.04
N LYS A 49 2.03 17.84 10.82
CA LYS A 49 1.65 18.20 12.19
C LYS A 49 2.47 17.49 13.28
N GLN A 50 3.46 16.68 12.89
CA GLN A 50 4.28 15.88 13.81
C GLN A 50 3.47 14.91 14.68
N GLY A 51 2.41 14.36 14.09
CA GLY A 51 1.48 13.44 14.76
C GLY A 51 0.03 13.90 14.67
N GLY A 52 -0.81 13.27 15.48
CA GLY A 52 -2.25 13.52 15.54
C GLY A 52 -2.92 12.63 16.58
N VAL A 53 -4.19 12.92 16.88
CA VAL A 53 -4.98 12.23 17.91
C VAL A 53 -5.90 11.12 17.36
N GLY A 54 -6.05 11.03 16.03
CA GLY A 54 -6.98 10.06 15.42
C GLY A 54 -6.46 8.63 15.34
N SER A 55 -5.15 8.41 15.53
CA SER A 55 -4.53 7.07 15.49
C SER A 55 -3.17 7.10 16.17
N ASP A 56 -3.06 6.36 17.27
CA ASP A 56 -1.79 6.19 18.01
C ASP A 56 -0.70 5.58 17.13
N LEU A 57 -1.07 4.66 16.24
CA LEU A 57 -0.10 4.03 15.33
C LEU A 57 0.45 5.04 14.33
N LEU A 58 -0.41 5.83 13.68
CA LEU A 58 0.04 6.88 12.76
C LEU A 58 0.86 7.95 13.50
N CYS A 59 0.47 8.30 14.73
CA CYS A 59 1.19 9.25 15.55
C CYS A 59 2.60 8.75 15.88
N ARG A 60 2.73 7.49 16.32
CA ARG A 60 4.04 6.88 16.61
C ARG A 60 4.95 6.84 15.39
N GLU A 61 4.43 6.48 14.23
CA GLU A 61 5.23 6.46 12.99
C GLU A 61 5.61 7.86 12.51
N ALA A 62 4.72 8.84 12.63
CA ALA A 62 5.05 10.23 12.37
C ALA A 62 6.17 10.71 13.30
N LEU A 63 6.08 10.43 14.61
CA LEU A 63 7.12 10.79 15.57
C LEU A 63 8.47 10.12 15.27
N ARG A 64 8.47 8.84 14.86
CA ARG A 64 9.69 8.13 14.42
C ARG A 64 10.33 8.82 13.21
N LEU A 65 9.53 9.16 12.21
CA LEU A 65 9.98 9.94 11.05
C LEU A 65 10.51 11.30 11.51
N TRP A 66 9.87 11.93 12.49
CA TRP A 66 10.29 13.20 13.06
C TRP A 66 11.67 13.13 13.74
N SER A 67 11.87 12.14 14.61
CA SER A 67 13.15 11.89 15.28
C SER A 67 14.28 11.58 14.30
N LEU A 68 14.01 10.74 13.30
CA LEU A 68 15.01 10.36 12.29
C LEU A 68 15.52 11.58 11.53
N ALA A 69 14.62 12.35 10.93
CA ALA A 69 15.07 13.48 10.13
C ALA A 69 15.58 14.66 10.99
N GLN A 70 15.25 14.74 12.29
CA GLN A 70 15.94 15.66 13.20
C GLN A 70 17.40 15.24 13.44
N GLY A 71 17.65 13.95 13.69
CA GLY A 71 19.00 13.41 13.85
C GLY A 71 19.90 13.63 12.63
N HIS A 72 19.31 13.72 11.44
CA HIS A 72 20.00 13.96 10.17
C HIS A 72 19.85 15.40 9.64
N GLN A 73 19.31 16.35 10.41
CA GLN A 73 19.13 17.75 10.00
C GLN A 73 18.34 17.89 8.67
N ILE A 74 17.41 16.98 8.41
CA ILE A 74 16.56 16.99 7.23
C ILE A 74 15.33 17.85 7.51
N TYR A 75 15.12 18.86 6.68
CA TYR A 75 13.86 19.58 6.65
C TYR A 75 12.86 18.81 5.78
N ARG A 76 11.60 18.66 6.23
CA ARG A 76 10.59 17.86 5.52
C ARG A 76 9.27 18.59 5.39
N VAL A 77 8.63 18.42 4.25
CA VAL A 77 7.25 18.85 3.99
C VAL A 77 6.53 17.75 3.24
N ALA A 78 5.31 17.40 3.67
CA ALA A 78 4.44 16.48 2.95
C ALA A 78 3.41 17.24 2.11
N ASN A 79 3.20 16.82 0.87
CA ASN A 79 2.20 17.35 -0.05
C ASN A 79 1.38 16.22 -0.66
N HIS A 80 0.11 16.52 -0.93
CA HIS A 80 -0.78 15.56 -1.55
C HIS A 80 -0.45 15.40 -3.04
N LEU A 81 -0.37 14.15 -3.49
CA LEU A 81 -0.24 13.77 -4.89
C LEU A 81 -1.44 12.89 -5.25
N ALA A 82 -2.21 13.28 -6.27
CA ALA A 82 -3.37 12.48 -6.67
C ALA A 82 -2.94 11.04 -7.03
N GLY A 83 -3.75 10.04 -6.67
CA GLY A 83 -3.43 8.62 -6.89
C GLY A 83 -3.07 8.30 -8.35
N VAL A 84 -3.72 8.97 -9.31
CA VAL A 84 -3.44 8.86 -10.76
C VAL A 84 -2.01 9.30 -11.12
N GLN A 85 -1.39 10.16 -10.32
CA GLN A 85 0.00 10.60 -10.46
C GLN A 85 0.96 9.79 -9.57
N ASN A 86 0.44 9.05 -8.58
CA ASN A 86 1.20 8.23 -7.64
C ASN A 86 1.53 6.82 -8.16
N VAL A 87 1.45 6.60 -9.48
CA VAL A 87 1.56 5.28 -10.13
C VAL A 87 2.84 4.55 -9.74
N ARG A 88 3.98 5.26 -9.62
CA ARG A 88 5.27 4.65 -9.30
C ARG A 88 5.36 4.12 -7.87
N ALA A 89 4.93 4.89 -6.87
CA ALA A 89 4.93 4.37 -5.50
C ALA A 89 3.86 3.31 -5.30
N ASP A 90 2.71 3.46 -5.96
CA ASP A 90 1.65 2.45 -5.89
C ASP A 90 2.12 1.13 -6.52
N SER A 91 2.76 1.14 -7.69
CA SER A 91 3.32 -0.05 -8.32
C SER A 91 4.42 -0.71 -7.47
N LEU A 92 5.35 0.08 -6.92
CA LEU A 92 6.40 -0.43 -6.03
C LEU A 92 5.85 -0.99 -4.71
N SER A 93 4.80 -0.37 -4.16
CA SER A 93 4.14 -0.87 -2.94
C SER A 93 3.42 -2.21 -3.17
N ARG A 94 2.99 -2.46 -4.41
CA ARG A 94 2.35 -3.70 -4.84
C ARG A 94 3.35 -4.79 -5.22
N TYR A 95 4.63 -4.46 -5.41
CA TYR A 95 5.70 -5.42 -5.71
C TYR A 95 6.08 -6.31 -4.50
N PHE A 96 5.59 -6.00 -3.30
CA PHE A 96 5.86 -6.80 -2.10
C PHE A 96 4.86 -7.94 -1.90
N SER A 97 5.36 -9.16 -2.11
CA SER A 97 4.87 -10.48 -1.66
C SER A 97 3.69 -11.15 -2.40
N ALA A 98 4.03 -11.91 -3.45
CA ALA A 98 3.26 -13.09 -3.88
C ALA A 98 3.03 -14.11 -2.74
N ALA A 99 3.85 -14.08 -1.68
CA ALA A 99 3.76 -14.96 -0.52
C ALA A 99 2.59 -14.67 0.44
N ARG A 100 1.69 -13.73 0.12
CA ARG A 100 0.64 -13.28 1.05
C ARG A 100 -0.74 -13.17 0.44
N GLU A 101 -0.96 -13.80 -0.70
CA GLU A 101 -2.30 -13.94 -1.25
C GLU A 101 -3.07 -14.96 -0.41
N TRP A 102 -3.99 -14.44 0.40
CA TRP A 102 -4.84 -15.26 1.24
C TRP A 102 -6.03 -15.71 0.41
N HIS A 103 -6.23 -17.02 0.29
CA HIS A 103 -7.46 -17.59 -0.25
C HIS A 103 -8.32 -18.12 0.89
N LEU A 104 -9.64 -18.02 0.74
CA LEU A 104 -10.56 -18.63 1.69
C LEU A 104 -10.56 -20.16 1.51
N HIS A 105 -10.90 -20.90 2.58
CA HIS A 105 -11.04 -22.35 2.46
C HIS A 105 -12.18 -22.67 1.48
N PRO A 106 -12.03 -23.64 0.56
CA PRO A 106 -13.04 -23.94 -0.47
C PRO A 106 -14.44 -24.13 0.10
N ASP A 107 -14.58 -24.82 1.23
CA ASP A 107 -15.88 -25.04 1.88
C ASP A 107 -16.56 -23.76 2.35
N LEU A 108 -15.79 -22.77 2.83
CA LEU A 108 -16.33 -21.48 3.27
C LEU A 108 -16.83 -20.67 2.07
N ILE A 109 -16.10 -20.72 0.95
CA ILE A 109 -16.53 -20.08 -0.29
C ILE A 109 -17.79 -20.73 -0.85
N LEU A 110 -17.85 -22.05 -0.88
CA LEU A 110 -19.06 -22.75 -1.34
C LEU A 110 -20.27 -22.43 -0.46
N TYR A 111 -20.08 -22.29 0.85
CA TYR A 111 -21.13 -21.85 1.76
C TYR A 111 -21.62 -20.43 1.42
N ILE A 112 -20.69 -19.49 1.21
CA ILE A 112 -20.98 -18.11 0.82
C ILE A 112 -21.73 -18.04 -0.52
N PHE A 113 -21.26 -18.76 -1.55
CA PHE A 113 -21.89 -18.79 -2.86
C PHE A 113 -23.29 -19.40 -2.85
N ARG A 114 -23.55 -20.39 -1.98
CA ARG A 114 -24.92 -20.91 -1.81
C ARG A 114 -25.87 -19.90 -1.19
N MET A 115 -25.38 -18.99 -0.35
CA MET A 115 -26.22 -17.96 0.28
C MET A 115 -26.51 -16.78 -0.65
N TRP A 116 -25.53 -16.33 -1.43
CA TRP A 116 -25.63 -15.09 -2.22
C TRP A 116 -25.55 -15.29 -3.73
N GLY A 117 -25.41 -16.53 -4.19
CA GLY A 117 -25.27 -16.88 -5.60
C GLY A 117 -23.82 -17.14 -6.00
N PHE A 118 -23.66 -17.85 -7.11
CA PHE A 118 -22.35 -18.16 -7.68
C PHE A 118 -21.91 -17.02 -8.61
N PRO A 119 -20.80 -16.32 -8.30
CA PRO A 119 -20.30 -15.27 -9.15
C PRO A 119 -19.75 -15.82 -10.47
N GLN A 120 -19.78 -14.98 -11.51
CA GLN A 120 -19.27 -15.34 -12.84
C GLN A 120 -17.75 -15.12 -12.95
N ALA A 121 -17.20 -14.18 -12.19
CA ALA A 121 -15.79 -13.89 -12.15
C ALA A 121 -15.33 -13.37 -10.78
N ASP A 122 -14.09 -13.68 -10.41
CA ASP A 122 -13.45 -13.06 -9.25
C ASP A 122 -12.76 -11.76 -9.65
N LEU A 123 -13.06 -10.69 -8.93
CA LEU A 123 -12.35 -9.42 -9.08
C LEU A 123 -11.21 -9.38 -8.07
N PHE A 124 -10.00 -9.03 -8.53
CA PHE A 124 -8.78 -8.93 -7.72
C PHE A 124 -8.18 -10.27 -7.25
N ALA A 125 -8.24 -11.28 -8.12
CA ALA A 125 -7.68 -12.61 -7.87
C ALA A 125 -6.42 -12.88 -8.72
N THR A 126 -5.71 -13.94 -8.37
CA THR A 126 -4.63 -14.55 -9.15
C THR A 126 -5.00 -15.95 -9.55
N LEU A 127 -4.14 -16.59 -10.36
CA LEU A 127 -4.36 -17.97 -10.76
C LEU A 127 -4.41 -18.91 -9.54
N GLU A 128 -3.65 -18.60 -8.50
CA GLU A 128 -3.51 -19.42 -7.29
C GLU A 128 -4.67 -19.26 -6.30
N ASN A 129 -5.36 -18.11 -6.31
CA ASN A 129 -6.42 -17.80 -5.33
C ASN A 129 -7.82 -17.63 -5.94
N ALA A 130 -7.96 -17.76 -7.27
CA ALA A 130 -9.25 -17.72 -7.93
C ALA A 130 -10.16 -18.87 -7.48
N HIS A 131 -11.39 -18.52 -7.13
CA HIS A 131 -12.50 -19.41 -6.83
C HIS A 131 -13.47 -19.55 -8.02
N CYS A 132 -13.42 -18.62 -8.98
CA CYS A 132 -14.16 -18.65 -10.24
C CYS A 132 -13.27 -19.09 -11.41
N PRO A 133 -13.85 -19.73 -12.45
CA PRO A 133 -13.12 -20.07 -13.68
C PRO A 133 -12.56 -18.85 -14.41
N SER A 134 -13.23 -17.71 -14.29
CA SER A 134 -12.81 -16.42 -14.83
C SER A 134 -12.42 -15.50 -13.69
N PHE A 135 -11.34 -14.74 -13.84
CA PHE A 135 -10.89 -13.82 -12.81
C PHE A 135 -10.19 -12.60 -13.40
N CYS A 136 -10.10 -11.52 -12.62
CA CYS A 136 -9.37 -10.31 -12.99
C CYS A 136 -8.17 -10.17 -12.07
N SER A 137 -7.00 -9.99 -12.68
CA SER A 137 -5.74 -9.93 -11.97
C SER A 137 -5.00 -8.66 -12.29
N LEU A 138 -4.46 -8.05 -11.24
CA LEU A 138 -3.55 -6.92 -11.38
C LEU A 138 -2.25 -7.31 -12.10
N GLN A 139 -1.87 -8.59 -12.07
CA GLN A 139 -0.67 -9.09 -12.75
C GLN A 139 -0.90 -9.38 -14.25
N TYR A 140 -2.07 -9.01 -14.79
CA TYR A 140 -2.39 -9.23 -16.19
C TYR A 140 -1.30 -8.67 -17.14
N PRO A 141 -0.94 -9.39 -18.22
CA PRO A 141 -1.51 -10.65 -18.69
C PRO A 141 -0.98 -11.89 -17.94
N VAL A 142 -1.90 -12.69 -17.38
CA VAL A 142 -1.64 -14.05 -16.87
C VAL A 142 -2.70 -15.01 -17.43
N GLN A 143 -2.37 -16.29 -17.54
CA GLN A 143 -3.27 -17.29 -18.12
C GLN A 143 -4.60 -17.34 -17.34
N GLY A 144 -5.72 -17.18 -18.04
CA GLY A 144 -7.07 -17.22 -17.45
C GLY A 144 -7.57 -15.89 -16.87
N ALA A 145 -6.73 -14.86 -16.76
CA ALA A 145 -7.17 -13.54 -16.32
C ALA A 145 -7.87 -12.77 -17.46
N LEU A 146 -9.00 -12.13 -17.14
CA LEU A 146 -9.78 -11.28 -18.04
C LEU A 146 -9.15 -9.89 -18.25
N GLY A 147 -8.36 -9.42 -17.29
CA GLY A 147 -7.79 -8.07 -17.27
C GLY A 147 -7.50 -7.59 -15.85
N ASP A 148 -7.04 -6.34 -15.71
CA ASP A 148 -7.05 -5.63 -14.43
C ASP A 148 -8.48 -5.14 -14.14
N ALA A 149 -9.05 -5.53 -13.00
CA ALA A 149 -10.42 -5.19 -12.63
C ALA A 149 -10.70 -3.67 -12.59
N PHE A 150 -9.67 -2.85 -12.33
CA PHE A 150 -9.83 -1.38 -12.35
C PHE A 150 -9.78 -0.77 -13.76
N GLN A 151 -9.37 -1.55 -14.76
CA GLN A 151 -9.29 -1.14 -16.16
C GLN A 151 -10.42 -1.72 -17.00
N MET A 152 -11.25 -2.59 -16.43
CA MET A 152 -12.42 -3.12 -17.10
C MET A 152 -13.55 -2.08 -17.13
N PRO A 153 -14.32 -2.01 -18.23
CA PRO A 153 -15.40 -1.04 -18.43
C PRO A 153 -16.60 -1.22 -17.49
#